data_AF-A0A8T3LPM5-F1
#
_entry.id   AF-A0A8T3LPM5-F1
#
_cell.length_a   1.000
_cell.length_b   1.000
_cell.length_c   1.000
_cell.angle_alpha   90.00
_cell.angle_beta   90.00
_cell.angle_gamma   90.00
#
_symmetry.space_group_name_H-M   'P 1'
#
loop_
_entity.id
_entity.type
_entity.pdbx_description
1 polymer ?
#
loop_
_entity_poly.entity_id
_entity_poly.type
_entity_poly.pdbx_seq_one_letter_code
_entity_poly.pdbx_strand_id
1 'polypeptide(L)' 'TALGTEFTVRQQDNFTQLDVQQHAVEVLLASAPAQKRIVNAGESLQFSASEFGAVKPLDDLSTSWTKDILSFSDKPLC' A
#
# COMPACT_ATOMS: atom_id res chain seq x y z
N THR A 1 13.86 11.58 -12.89
CA THR A 1 14.12 10.21 -12.43
C THR A 1 12.91 9.74 -11.66
N ALA A 2 12.18 8.73 -12.15
CA ALA A 2 11.10 8.13 -11.36
C ALA A 2 11.68 6.85 -10.72
N LEU A 3 12.16 6.99 -9.48
CA LEU A 3 12.77 5.95 -8.68
C LEU A 3 11.69 5.24 -7.85
N GLY A 4 11.16 4.13 -8.36
CA GLY A 4 10.34 3.20 -7.57
C GLY A 4 8.94 3.70 -7.16
N THR A 5 8.12 2.74 -6.72
CA THR A 5 6.83 2.99 -6.06
C THR A 5 7.09 2.94 -4.57
N GLU A 6 6.75 4.01 -3.86
CA GLU A 6 6.90 4.08 -2.40
C GLU A 6 5.53 3.86 -1.76
N PHE A 7 5.43 2.83 -0.94
CA PHE A 7 4.22 2.51 -0.20
C PHE A 7 4.58 1.81 1.12
N THR A 8 3.69 1.90 2.08
CA THR A 8 3.80 1.26 3.39
C THR A 8 2.64 0.29 3.58
N VAL A 9 2.95 -0.93 4.06
CA VAL A 9 1.95 -1.95 4.39
C VAL A 9 2.04 -2.28 5.87
N ARG A 10 0.91 -2.21 6.58
CA ARG A 10 0.83 -2.52 8.01
C ARG A 10 -0.25 -3.57 8.22
N GLN A 11 0.15 -4.77 8.62
CA GLN A 11 -0.79 -5.83 8.94
C GLN A 11 -1.21 -5.70 10.41
N GLN A 12 -2.52 -5.68 10.65
CA GLN A 12 -3.15 -5.77 11.96
C GLN A 12 -3.98 -7.06 12.03
N ASP A 13 -4.47 -7.40 13.22
CA ASP A 13 -5.18 -8.65 13.47
C ASP A 13 -6.38 -8.87 12.52
N ASN A 14 -7.07 -7.80 12.13
CA ASN A 14 -8.31 -7.87 11.35
C ASN A 14 -8.22 -7.22 9.96
N PHE A 15 -7.18 -6.43 9.69
CA PHE A 15 -7.04 -5.71 8.42
C PHE A 15 -5.59 -5.37 8.12
N THR A 16 -5.32 -5.10 6.85
CA THR A 16 -4.09 -4.56 6.33
C THR A 16 -4.32 -3.10 5.93
N GLN A 17 -3.48 -2.21 6.42
CA GLN A 17 -3.41 -0.82 5.97
C GLN A 17 -2.35 -0.72 4.88
N LEU A 18 -2.71 -0.13 3.74
CA LEU A 18 -1.81 0.29 2.67
C LEU A 18 -1.82 1.81 2.60
N ASP A 19 -0.66 2.43 2.59
CA ASP A 19 -0.48 3.86 2.39
C ASP A 19 0.47 4.06 1.22
N VAL A 20 0.04 4.76 0.15
CA VAL A 20 0.84 4.95 -1.06
C VAL A 20 1.41 6.36 -1.07
N GLN A 21 2.74 6.47 -0.99
CA GLN A 21 3.45 7.76 -0.99
C GLN A 21 3.77 8.18 -2.43
N GLN A 22 4.15 7.24 -3.29
CA GLN A 22 4.52 7.53 -4.68
C GLN A 22 3.90 6.54 -5.67
N HIS A 23 3.53 7.07 -6.83
CA HIS A 23 2.93 6.35 -7.95
C HIS A 23 1.57 5.73 -7.64
N ALA A 24 1.35 4.45 -7.93
CA ALA A 24 0.10 3.74 -7.63
C ALA A 24 0.41 2.26 -7.35
N VAL A 25 -0.42 1.64 -6.52
CA VAL A 25 -0.34 0.23 -6.14
C VAL A 25 -1.66 -0.47 -6.44
N GLU A 26 -1.60 -1.64 -7.08
CA GLU A 26 -2.77 -2.51 -7.26
C GLU A 26 -2.83 -3.53 -6.11
N VAL A 27 -4.00 -3.63 -5.46
CA VAL A 27 -4.27 -4.57 -4.38
C VAL A 27 -5.26 -5.62 -4.85
N LEU A 28 -5.00 -6.88 -4.51
CA LEU A 28 -5.83 -8.04 -4.80
C LEU A 28 -6.28 -8.68 -3.48
N LEU A 29 -7.56 -9.05 -3.39
CA LEU A 29 -8.06 -9.76 -2.22
C LEU A 29 -7.70 -11.25 -2.31
N ALA A 30 -7.13 -11.80 -1.24
CA ALA A 30 -6.72 -13.20 -1.21
C ALA A 30 -7.89 -14.18 -1.39
N SER A 31 -9.05 -13.88 -0.79
CA SER A 31 -10.27 -14.69 -0.89
C SER A 31 -11.06 -14.43 -2.18
N ALA A 32 -10.76 -13.35 -2.90
CA ALA A 32 -11.42 -13.01 -4.16
C ALA A 32 -10.43 -12.33 -5.12
N PRO A 33 -9.53 -13.09 -5.77
CA PRO A 33 -8.48 -12.53 -6.63
C PRO A 33 -9.01 -11.74 -7.84
N ALA A 34 -10.27 -11.93 -8.20
CA ALA A 34 -10.96 -11.15 -9.22
C ALA A 34 -11.29 -9.72 -8.76
N GLN A 35 -11.32 -9.47 -7.46
CA GLN A 35 -11.52 -8.14 -6.89
C GLN A 35 -10.16 -7.47 -6.73
N LYS A 36 -9.99 -6.36 -7.46
CA LYS A 36 -8.78 -5.56 -7.45
C LYS A 36 -9.09 -4.10 -7.23
N ARG A 37 -8.15 -3.38 -6.60
CA ARG A 37 -8.28 -1.95 -6.35
C ARG A 37 -6.94 -1.25 -6.55
N ILE A 38 -6.97 -0.15 -7.29
CA ILE A 38 -5.81 0.72 -7.47
C ILE A 38 -5.86 1.81 -6.41
N VAL A 39 -4.74 2.03 -5.73
CA VAL A 39 -4.53 3.08 -4.72
C VAL A 39 -3.41 3.98 -5.22
N ASN A 40 -3.69 5.27 -5.36
CA ASN A 40 -2.77 6.25 -5.94
C ASN A 40 -1.93 6.93 -4.86
N ALA A 41 -0.88 7.64 -5.29
CA ALA A 41 -0.06 8.46 -4.42
C ALA A 41 -0.91 9.47 -3.65
N GLY A 42 -0.64 9.57 -2.35
CA GLY A 42 -1.44 10.38 -1.43
C GLY A 42 -2.75 9.71 -1.01
N GLU A 43 -2.96 8.43 -1.32
CA GLU A 43 -4.11 7.65 -0.88
C GLU A 43 -3.72 6.49 0.03
N SER A 44 -4.65 6.15 0.91
CA SER A 44 -4.58 5.03 1.84
C SER A 44 -5.79 4.11 1.69
N LEU A 45 -5.60 2.83 1.96
CA LEU A 45 -6.62 1.80 1.86
C LEU A 45 -6.47 0.80 3.00
N GLN A 46 -7.58 0.55 3.70
CA GLN A 46 -7.70 -0.61 4.59
C GLN A 46 -8.36 -1.74 3.83
N PHE A 47 -7.85 -2.96 3.96
CA PHE A 47 -8.45 -4.14 3.34
C PHE A 47 -8.18 -5.39 4.18
N SER A 48 -9.05 -6.39 4.10
CA SER A 48 -8.84 -7.71 4.69
C SER A 48 -8.58 -8.75 3.60
N ALA A 49 -8.51 -10.03 3.94
CA ALA A 49 -8.41 -11.09 2.94
C ALA A 49 -9.62 -11.12 1.99
N SER A 50 -10.77 -10.60 2.41
CA SER A 50 -12.05 -10.75 1.71
C SER A 50 -12.75 -9.44 1.36
N GLU A 51 -12.30 -8.29 1.86
CA GLU A 51 -12.98 -7.02 1.59
C GLU A 51 -12.02 -5.83 1.44
N PHE A 52 -12.44 -4.84 0.64
CA PHE A 52 -11.83 -3.52 0.59
C PHE A 52 -12.61 -2.54 1.44
N GLY A 53 -11.91 -1.78 2.26
CA GLY A 53 -12.41 -0.57 2.89
C GLY A 53 -12.49 0.61 1.92
N ALA A 54 -12.81 1.79 2.46
CA ALA A 54 -12.81 3.03 1.71
C ALA A 54 -11.36 3.51 1.47
N VAL A 55 -11.10 4.02 0.27
CA VAL A 55 -9.88 4.78 -0.01
C VAL A 55 -10.00 6.15 0.64
N LYS A 56 -8.98 6.55 1.37
CA LYS A 56 -8.92 7.84 2.09
C LYS A 56 -7.65 8.59 1.69
N PRO A 57 -7.64 9.93 1.70
CA PRO A 57 -6.39 10.67 1.57
C PRO A 57 -5.39 10.26 2.67
N LEU A 58 -4.10 10.25 2.36
CA LEU A 58 -3.04 10.00 3.34
C LEU A 58 -3.08 11.12 4.39
N ASP A 59 -3.29 10.77 5.65
CA ASP A 59 -3.09 11.72 6.75
C ASP A 59 -1.59 11.93 6.99
N ASP A 60 -1.18 13.20 7.13
CA ASP A 60 0.21 13.68 7.31
C ASP A 60 0.93 13.03 8.52
N LEU A 61 0.20 12.42 9.44
CA LEU A 61 0.74 11.66 10.59
C LEU A 61 1.33 10.29 10.21
N SER A 62 1.13 9.82 8.98
CA SER A 62 1.59 8.50 8.53
C SER A 62 3.10 8.42 8.25
N THR A 63 3.79 9.56 8.18
CA THR A 63 5.24 9.69 7.93
C THR A 63 6.10 9.58 9.19
N SER A 64 5.52 9.43 10.39
CA SER A 64 6.27 9.39 11.65
C SER A 64 6.52 7.95 12.16
N TRP A 65 7.45 7.19 11.55
CA TRP A 65 8.19 6.01 12.10
C TRP A 65 8.78 5.19 10.94
N THR A 66 10.08 4.86 10.74
CA THR A 66 11.22 4.31 11.52
C THR A 66 10.99 2.93 12.14
N LYS A 67 11.65 1.92 11.53
CA LYS A 67 11.75 0.47 11.83
C LYS A 67 10.66 -0.40 11.17
N ASP A 68 11.10 -1.35 10.34
CA ASP A 68 10.31 -2.39 9.65
C ASP A 68 9.62 -2.03 8.32
N ILE A 69 10.16 -1.09 7.53
CA ILE A 69 9.73 -0.92 6.14
C ILE A 69 10.53 -1.85 5.23
N LEU A 70 9.84 -2.81 4.61
CA LEU A 70 10.31 -3.59 3.47
C LEU A 70 10.29 -2.69 2.22
N SER A 71 11.42 -2.06 1.91
CA SER A 71 11.58 -1.25 0.69
C SER A 71 11.90 -2.18 -0.49
N PHE A 72 10.96 -2.31 -1.44
CA PHE A 72 11.24 -2.97 -2.72
C PHE A 72 11.73 -1.94 -3.73
N SER A 73 13.01 -2.05 -4.10
CA SER A 73 13.59 -1.36 -5.24
C SER A 73 13.79 -2.36 -6.37
N ASP A 74 12.92 -2.35 -7.37
CA ASP A 74 13.14 -3.12 -8.60
C ASP A 74 14.26 -2.44 -9.41
N LYS A 75 15.45 -3.05 -9.38
CA LYS A 75 16.55 -2.75 -10.29
C LYS A 75 16.85 -4.02 -11.08
N PRO A 76 16.86 -4.00 -12.42
CA PRO A 76 17.57 -5.04 -13.16
C PRO A 76 19.06 -4.93 -12.80
N LEU A 77 19.67 -6.07 -12.49
CA LEU A 77 21.11 -6.18 -12.24
C LEU A 77 21.82 -5.78 -13.54
N CYS A 78 22.55 -4.67 -13.50
CA CYS A 78 23.60 -4.38 -14.48
C CYS A 78 24.77 -5.33 -14.25
#